data_AF-A0A539CZH2-F1
#
_entry.id   AF-A0A539CZH2-F1
#
_cell.length_a   1.000
_cell.length_b   1.000
_cell.length_c   1.000
_cell.angle_alpha   90.00
_cell.angle_beta   90.00
_cell.angle_gamma   90.00
#
_symmetry.space_group_name_H-M   'P 1'
#
loop_
_entity.id
_entity.type
_entity.pdbx_description
1 polymer ?
#
loop_
_entity_poly.entity_id
_entity_poly.type
_entity_poly.pdbx_seq_one_letter_code
_entity_poly.pdbx_strand_id
1 'polypeptide(L)'
;MAFLVTAAAIWLVAVAPGTSGEGARAAASQAVLAILGVNLLLIGGLAAVVGRRALLLFRRRTDAGARLHLRFVTLFSMVALIPAVLIALVFGVLVNRGVDQWFSDNVQSAVTNSADIGQAFVRDVSLQVESDLETITDELAAPEARARFDYPIQFSELLAQIADLFGYPALYIVDGDGQVLARGEVPGA
;
A
#
# COMPACT_ATOMS: atom_id res chain seq x y z
N MET A 1 -26.09 24.60 -8.64
CA MET A 1 -24.93 24.00 -9.33
C MET A 1 -24.12 23.12 -8.41
N ALA A 2 -23.54 23.65 -7.32
CA ALA A 2 -22.87 22.80 -6.35
C ALA A 2 -23.78 21.66 -5.82
N PHE A 3 -25.10 21.89 -5.68
CA PHE A 3 -26.08 20.86 -5.30
C PHE A 3 -26.18 19.71 -6.33
N LEU A 4 -26.13 20.04 -7.62
CA LEU A 4 -26.16 19.04 -8.70
C LEU A 4 -24.84 18.26 -8.77
N VAL A 5 -23.71 18.94 -8.52
CA VAL A 5 -22.38 18.29 -8.48
C VAL A 5 -22.29 17.32 -7.31
N THR A 6 -22.75 17.72 -6.11
CA THR A 6 -22.81 16.80 -4.97
C THR A 6 -23.80 15.67 -5.16
N ALA A 7 -24.97 15.92 -5.75
CA ALA A 7 -25.95 14.87 -6.03
C ALA A 7 -25.41 13.86 -7.07
N ALA A 8 -24.75 14.34 -8.12
CA ALA A 8 -24.11 13.49 -9.12
C ALA A 8 -22.93 12.71 -8.53
N ALA A 9 -22.14 13.31 -7.65
CA ALA A 9 -21.07 12.62 -6.95
C ALA A 9 -21.61 11.55 -5.98
N ILE A 10 -22.74 11.79 -5.31
CA ILE A 10 -23.41 10.80 -4.45
C ILE A 10 -23.88 9.62 -5.28
N TRP A 11 -24.53 9.91 -6.41
CA TRP A 11 -25.03 8.88 -7.32
C TRP A 11 -23.89 8.05 -7.91
N LEU A 12 -22.79 8.69 -8.32
CA LEU A 12 -21.62 8.00 -8.88
C LEU A 12 -20.94 7.09 -7.85
N VAL A 13 -20.79 7.54 -6.60
CA VAL A 13 -20.26 6.71 -5.50
C VAL A 13 -21.21 5.56 -5.13
N ALA A 14 -22.52 5.80 -5.17
CA ALA A 14 -23.52 4.78 -4.85
C ALA A 14 -23.67 3.69 -5.92
N VAL A 15 -23.40 4.01 -7.19
CA VAL A 15 -23.55 3.11 -8.34
C VAL A 15 -22.22 2.47 -8.77
N ALA A 16 -21.09 2.89 -8.20
CA ALA A 16 -19.78 2.32 -8.51
C ALA A 16 -19.74 0.80 -8.24
N PRO A 17 -19.45 -0.03 -9.26
CA PRO A 17 -19.39 -1.48 -9.11
C PRO A 17 -18.12 -1.84 -8.32
N GLY A 18 -18.29 -2.18 -7.05
CA GLY A 18 -17.17 -2.48 -6.14
C GLY A 18 -17.47 -2.29 -4.64
N THR A 19 -18.67 -1.82 -4.28
CA THR A 19 -19.08 -1.61 -2.87
C THR A 19 -19.37 -2.91 -2.10
N SER A 20 -19.26 -4.08 -2.74
CA SER A 20 -19.47 -5.41 -2.13
C SER A 20 -18.19 -6.10 -1.61
N GLY A 21 -17.07 -5.40 -1.50
CA GLY A 21 -15.80 -5.96 -0.99
C GLY A 21 -15.40 -5.46 0.41
N GLU A 22 -15.25 -6.41 1.35
CA GLU A 22 -14.56 -6.37 2.66
C GLU A 22 -14.45 -5.03 3.42
N GLY A 23 -15.20 -4.97 4.53
CA GLY A 23 -15.08 -4.13 5.74
C GLY A 23 -14.48 -2.72 5.62
N ALA A 24 -13.18 -2.63 5.36
CA ALA A 24 -12.45 -1.36 5.29
C ALA A 24 -12.86 -0.50 4.09
N ARG A 25 -13.11 -1.10 2.92
CA ARG A 25 -13.58 -0.36 1.72
C ARG A 25 -15.03 0.07 1.87
N ALA A 26 -15.87 -0.76 2.51
CA ALA A 26 -17.25 -0.43 2.82
C ALA A 26 -17.37 0.75 3.81
N ALA A 27 -16.53 0.78 4.85
CA ALA A 27 -16.50 1.89 5.81
C ALA A 27 -16.02 3.20 5.15
N ALA A 28 -14.99 3.13 4.30
CA ALA A 28 -14.52 4.29 3.53
C ALA A 28 -15.61 4.81 2.58
N SER A 29 -16.35 3.92 1.90
CA SER A 29 -17.48 4.29 1.03
C SER A 29 -18.61 4.98 1.82
N GLN A 30 -18.97 4.47 3.00
CA GLN A 30 -19.98 5.10 3.86
C GLN A 30 -19.55 6.47 4.37
N ALA A 31 -18.28 6.64 4.78
CA ALA A 31 -17.76 7.93 5.21
C ALA A 31 -17.79 8.97 4.07
N VAL A 32 -17.41 8.57 2.86
CA VAL A 32 -17.47 9.42 1.66
C VAL A 32 -18.92 9.83 1.37
N LEU A 33 -19.87 8.90 1.41
CA LEU A 33 -21.29 9.18 1.20
C LEU A 33 -21.86 10.14 2.26
N ALA A 34 -21.49 9.96 3.53
CA ALA A 34 -21.92 10.85 4.61
C ALA A 34 -21.37 12.27 4.42
N ILE A 35 -20.08 12.42 4.09
CA ILE A 35 -19.45 13.72 3.81
C ILE A 35 -20.14 14.40 2.64
N LEU A 36 -20.42 13.66 1.56
CA LEU A 36 -21.13 14.19 0.40
C LEU A 36 -22.57 14.61 0.72
N GLY A 37 -23.28 13.84 1.54
CA GLY A 37 -24.62 14.17 2.02
C GLY A 37 -24.64 15.46 2.84
N VAL A 38 -23.67 15.65 3.73
CA VAL A 38 -23.50 16.90 4.49
C VAL A 38 -23.17 18.07 3.56
N ASN A 39 -22.28 17.86 2.57
CA ASN A 39 -21.93 18.89 1.60
C ASN A 39 -23.15 19.32 0.76
N LEU A 40 -23.98 18.36 0.32
CA LEU A 40 -25.24 18.61 -0.39
C LEU A 40 -26.20 19.47 0.45
N LEU A 41 -26.36 19.16 1.74
CA LEU A 41 -27.17 19.94 2.67
C LEU A 41 -26.66 21.37 2.83
N LEU A 42 -25.36 21.55 3.04
CA LEU A 42 -24.72 22.87 3.18
C LEU A 42 -24.93 23.73 1.93
N ILE A 43 -24.69 23.15 0.75
CA ILE A 43 -24.87 23.84 -0.51
C ILE A 43 -26.34 24.17 -0.75
N GLY A 44 -27.26 23.23 -0.46
CA GLY A 44 -28.70 23.46 -0.58
C GLY A 44 -29.16 24.62 0.32
N GLY A 45 -28.69 24.65 1.56
CA GLY A 45 -28.94 25.75 2.50
C GLY A 45 -28.42 27.09 1.98
N LEU A 46 -27.17 27.14 1.50
CA LEU A 46 -26.58 28.35 0.95
C LEU A 46 -27.35 28.84 -0.30
N ALA A 47 -27.70 27.92 -1.19
CA ALA A 47 -28.50 28.23 -2.39
C ALA A 47 -29.88 28.78 -2.03
N ALA A 48 -30.53 28.25 -0.99
CA ALA A 48 -31.82 28.76 -0.52
C ALA A 48 -31.71 30.20 0.04
N VAL A 49 -30.65 30.49 0.81
CA VAL A 49 -30.40 31.84 1.35
C VAL A 49 -30.12 32.84 0.23
N VAL A 50 -29.21 32.50 -0.69
CA VAL A 50 -28.85 33.36 -1.83
C VAL A 50 -30.06 33.55 -2.76
N GLY A 51 -30.78 32.47 -3.06
CA GLY A 51 -31.98 32.49 -3.88
C GLY A 51 -33.10 33.35 -3.29
N ARG A 52 -33.35 33.26 -1.98
CA ARG A 52 -34.30 34.13 -1.28
C ARG A 52 -33.89 35.60 -1.38
N ARG A 53 -32.62 35.93 -1.15
CA ARG A 53 -32.11 37.31 -1.28
C ARG A 53 -32.28 37.83 -2.71
N ALA A 54 -31.96 37.01 -3.71
CA ALA A 54 -32.12 37.37 -5.13
C ALA A 54 -33.59 37.59 -5.51
N LEU A 55 -34.51 36.72 -5.05
CA LEU A 55 -35.95 36.86 -5.28
C LEU A 55 -36.54 38.11 -4.63
N LEU A 56 -36.12 38.44 -3.40
CA LEU A 56 -36.52 39.67 -2.71
C LEU A 56 -36.02 40.91 -3.46
N LEU A 57 -34.79 40.89 -3.97
CA LEU A 57 -34.24 41.96 -4.80
C LEU A 57 -35.02 42.12 -6.12
N PHE A 58 -35.41 41.00 -6.74
CA PHE A 58 -36.22 40.98 -7.96
C PHE A 58 -37.64 41.51 -7.74
N ARG A 59 -38.23 41.25 -6.57
CA ARG A 59 -39.56 41.76 -6.18
C ARG A 59 -39.55 43.26 -5.88
N ARG A 60 -38.45 43.80 -5.35
CA ARG A 60 -38.28 45.25 -5.07
C ARG A 60 -37.79 46.04 -6.29
N ARG A 61 -38.33 45.75 -7.49
CA ARG A 61 -37.97 46.46 -8.72
C ARG A 61 -38.38 47.94 -8.65
N THR A 62 -37.48 48.79 -8.15
CA THR A 62 -37.50 50.24 -8.35
C THR A 62 -36.15 50.84 -8.77
N ASP A 63 -35.05 50.06 -8.91
CA ASP A 63 -33.75 50.62 -9.31
C ASP A 63 -33.09 49.94 -10.52
N ALA A 64 -32.61 50.78 -11.45
CA ALA A 64 -31.89 50.36 -12.65
C ALA A 64 -30.54 49.65 -12.35
N GLY A 65 -29.89 49.96 -11.21
CA GLY A 65 -28.60 49.39 -10.82
C GLY A 65 -28.63 47.90 -10.45
N ALA A 66 -29.73 47.39 -9.89
CA ALA A 66 -29.83 45.99 -9.45
C ALA A 66 -29.82 44.99 -10.62
N ARG A 67 -30.32 45.39 -11.80
CA ARG A 67 -30.36 44.55 -13.01
C ARG A 67 -28.98 44.34 -13.62
N LEU A 68 -28.11 45.34 -13.54
CA LEU A 68 -26.74 45.24 -14.06
C LEU A 68 -25.90 44.30 -13.20
N HIS A 69 -26.00 44.44 -11.88
CA HIS A 69 -25.25 43.62 -10.93
C HIS A 69 -25.62 42.14 -11.05
N LEU A 70 -26.92 41.82 -11.19
CA LEU A 70 -27.39 40.46 -11.43
C LEU A 70 -26.85 39.87 -12.74
N ARG A 71 -26.80 40.65 -13.82
CA ARG A 71 -26.26 40.20 -15.12
C ARG A 71 -24.78 39.84 -15.01
N PHE A 72 -23.99 40.68 -14.33
CA PHE A 72 -22.57 40.39 -14.07
C PHE A 72 -22.38 39.16 -13.19
N VAL A 73 -23.16 39.02 -12.11
CA VAL A 73 -23.10 37.84 -11.23
C VAL A 73 -23.41 36.56 -12.01
N THR A 74 -24.40 36.58 -12.92
CA THR A 74 -24.72 35.41 -13.75
C THR A 74 -23.60 35.04 -14.72
N LEU A 75 -23.04 36.01 -15.45
CA LEU A 75 -21.96 35.77 -16.41
C LEU A 75 -20.71 35.26 -15.71
N PHE A 76 -20.33 35.89 -14.60
CA PHE A 76 -19.15 35.51 -13.83
C PHE A 76 -19.29 34.11 -13.23
N SER A 77 -20.46 33.79 -12.69
CA SER A 77 -20.75 32.44 -12.15
C SER A 77 -20.66 31.38 -13.25
N MET A 78 -21.13 31.68 -14.46
CA MET A 78 -21.11 30.74 -15.59
C MET A 78 -19.67 30.46 -16.07
N VAL A 79 -18.86 31.52 -16.20
CA VAL A 79 -17.44 31.40 -16.58
C VAL A 79 -16.62 30.66 -15.53
N ALA A 80 -16.89 30.87 -14.23
CA ALA A 80 -16.22 30.15 -13.15
C ALA A 80 -16.64 28.67 -13.07
N LEU A 81 -17.89 28.36 -13.44
CA LEU A 81 -18.47 27.04 -13.27
C LEU A 81 -18.00 26.03 -14.34
N ILE A 82 -17.93 26.47 -15.59
CA ILE A 82 -17.55 25.62 -16.73
C ILE A 82 -16.25 24.83 -16.47
N PRO A 83 -15.11 25.48 -16.11
CA PRO A 83 -13.86 24.75 -15.88
C PRO A 83 -13.92 23.82 -14.67
N ALA A 84 -14.64 24.18 -13.61
CA ALA A 84 -14.79 23.33 -12.43
C ALA A 84 -15.53 22.01 -12.76
N VAL A 85 -16.61 22.08 -13.55
CA VAL A 85 -17.37 20.90 -13.98
C VAL A 85 -16.53 20.01 -14.90
N LEU A 86 -15.79 20.63 -15.83
CA LEU A 86 -14.91 19.92 -16.75
C LEU A 86 -13.83 19.14 -16.00
N ILE A 87 -13.16 19.78 -15.05
CA ILE A 87 -12.15 19.13 -14.19
C ILE A 87 -12.78 17.99 -13.38
N ALA A 88 -13.94 18.20 -12.76
CA ALA A 88 -14.60 17.17 -11.96
C ALA A 88 -14.95 15.91 -12.78
N LEU A 89 -15.43 16.08 -14.02
CA LEU A 89 -15.70 14.96 -14.91
C LEU A 89 -14.43 14.22 -15.31
N VAL A 90 -13.38 14.95 -15.71
CA VAL A 90 -12.10 14.34 -16.11
C VAL A 90 -11.48 13.59 -14.93
N PHE A 91 -11.37 14.22 -13.76
CA PHE A 91 -10.80 13.60 -12.57
C PHE A 91 -11.63 12.42 -12.09
N GLY A 92 -12.96 12.49 -12.12
CA GLY A 92 -13.82 11.37 -11.73
C GLY A 92 -13.53 10.12 -12.58
N VAL A 93 -13.41 10.32 -13.90
CA VAL A 93 -13.05 9.23 -14.84
C VAL A 93 -11.61 8.76 -14.63
N LEU A 94 -10.68 9.69 -14.46
CA LEU A 94 -9.25 9.39 -14.34
C LEU A 94 -8.92 8.67 -13.04
N VAL A 95 -9.57 9.03 -11.93
CA VAL A 95 -9.42 8.36 -10.63
C VAL A 95 -9.99 6.96 -10.71
N ASN A 96 -11.20 6.78 -11.27
CA ASN A 96 -11.79 5.45 -11.39
C ASN A 96 -10.89 4.53 -12.22
N ARG A 97 -10.47 4.96 -13.42
CA ARG A 97 -9.61 4.14 -14.28
C ARG A 97 -8.17 4.02 -13.78
N GLY A 98 -7.63 5.07 -13.19
CA GLY A 98 -6.26 5.12 -12.70
C GLY A 98 -6.04 4.18 -11.52
N VAL A 99 -6.99 4.14 -10.58
CA VAL A 99 -6.97 3.21 -9.44
C VAL A 99 -7.14 1.78 -9.92
N ASP A 100 -8.13 1.50 -10.77
CA ASP A 100 -8.35 0.16 -11.33
C ASP A 100 -7.11 -0.36 -12.09
N GLN A 101 -6.42 0.52 -12.83
CA GLN A 101 -5.21 0.17 -13.57
C GLN A 101 -3.99 -0.03 -12.65
N TRP A 102 -3.83 0.80 -11.61
CA TRP A 102 -2.74 0.65 -10.64
C TRP A 102 -2.89 -0.57 -9.74
N PHE A 103 -4.11 -1.03 -9.47
CA PHE A 103 -4.37 -2.25 -8.70
C PHE A 103 -4.75 -3.45 -9.57
N SER A 104 -4.48 -3.36 -10.87
CA SER A 104 -4.74 -4.41 -11.85
C SER A 104 -3.85 -5.64 -11.64
N ASP A 105 -4.07 -6.64 -12.49
CA ASP A 105 -3.28 -7.86 -12.64
C ASP A 105 -1.76 -7.63 -12.61
N ASN A 106 -1.26 -6.47 -13.04
CA ASN A 106 0.16 -6.15 -13.02
C ASN A 106 0.74 -6.10 -11.58
N VAL A 107 0.05 -5.44 -10.65
CA VAL A 107 0.52 -5.35 -9.25
C VAL A 107 0.30 -6.68 -8.54
N GLN A 108 -0.81 -7.35 -8.79
CA GLN A 108 -1.06 -8.68 -8.23
C GLN A 108 -0.01 -9.70 -8.70
N SER A 109 0.34 -9.68 -9.99
CA SER A 109 1.39 -10.53 -10.55
C SER A 109 2.77 -10.20 -9.98
N ALA A 110 3.12 -8.93 -9.83
CA ALA A 110 4.40 -8.52 -9.24
C ALA A 110 4.54 -8.99 -7.78
N VAL A 111 3.48 -8.89 -6.98
CA VAL A 111 3.47 -9.36 -5.58
C VAL A 111 3.57 -10.88 -5.52
N THR A 112 2.79 -11.59 -6.34
CA THR A 112 2.81 -13.07 -6.38
C THR A 112 4.19 -13.58 -6.81
N ASN A 113 4.74 -13.02 -7.89
CA ASN A 113 6.08 -13.37 -8.36
C ASN A 113 7.16 -13.08 -7.32
N SER A 114 7.04 -11.98 -6.55
CA SER A 114 7.97 -11.69 -5.46
C SER A 114 7.89 -12.72 -4.34
N ALA A 115 6.69 -13.21 -4.02
CA ALA A 115 6.49 -14.28 -3.04
C ALA A 115 7.08 -15.61 -3.54
N ASP A 116 6.91 -15.92 -4.83
CA ASP A 116 7.47 -17.12 -5.46
C ASP A 116 9.00 -17.08 -5.48
N ILE A 117 9.59 -15.92 -5.81
CA ILE A 117 11.05 -15.70 -5.73
C ILE A 117 11.55 -15.87 -4.30
N GLY A 118 10.85 -15.31 -3.31
CA GLY A 118 11.23 -15.45 -1.89
C GLY A 118 11.20 -16.91 -1.43
N GLN A 119 10.17 -17.67 -1.79
CA GLN A 119 10.07 -19.11 -1.49
C GLN A 119 11.15 -19.91 -2.21
N ALA A 120 11.45 -19.57 -3.48
CA ALA A 120 12.51 -20.20 -4.24
C ALA A 120 13.88 -19.94 -3.60
N PHE A 121 14.17 -18.70 -3.17
CA PHE A 121 15.41 -18.34 -2.50
C PHE A 121 15.62 -19.10 -1.19
N VAL A 122 14.59 -19.18 -0.32
CA VAL A 122 14.69 -19.94 0.93
C VAL A 122 14.96 -21.41 0.67
N ARG A 123 14.30 -22.00 -0.32
CA ARG A 123 14.53 -23.39 -0.72
C ARG A 123 15.94 -23.60 -1.27
N ASP A 124 16.41 -22.68 -2.12
CA ASP A 124 17.76 -22.73 -2.71
C ASP A 124 18.84 -22.66 -1.62
N VAL A 125 18.72 -21.70 -0.69
CA VAL A 125 19.61 -21.60 0.47
C VAL A 125 19.55 -22.85 1.34
N SER A 126 18.36 -23.43 1.57
CA SER A 126 18.23 -24.65 2.38
C SER A 126 18.94 -25.84 1.73
N LEU A 127 18.79 -26.02 0.41
CA LEU A 127 19.48 -27.08 -0.34
C LEU A 127 20.99 -26.87 -0.38
N GLN A 128 21.44 -25.62 -0.51
CA GLN A 128 22.86 -25.29 -0.44
C GLN A 128 23.44 -25.62 0.94
N VAL A 129 22.77 -25.22 2.02
CA VAL A 129 23.20 -25.54 3.39
C VAL A 129 23.23 -27.04 3.63
N GLU A 130 22.25 -27.80 3.12
CA GLU A 130 22.23 -29.26 3.21
C GLU A 130 23.45 -29.89 2.50
N SER A 131 23.74 -29.46 1.27
CA SER A 131 24.91 -29.91 0.51
C SER A 131 26.23 -29.54 1.19
N ASP A 132 26.32 -28.35 1.79
CA ASP A 132 27.49 -27.91 2.53
C ASP A 132 27.68 -28.76 3.80
N LEU A 133 26.60 -29.05 4.53
CA LEU A 133 26.64 -29.87 5.73
C LEU A 133 27.04 -31.32 5.45
N GLU A 134 26.62 -31.90 4.33
CA GLU A 134 27.11 -33.21 3.88
C GLU A 134 28.63 -33.19 3.69
N THR A 135 29.14 -32.17 2.99
CA THR A 135 30.58 -32.00 2.75
C THR A 135 31.35 -31.77 4.05
N ILE A 136 30.83 -30.92 4.95
CA ILE A 136 31.42 -30.66 6.28
C ILE A 136 31.45 -31.94 7.11
N THR A 137 30.40 -32.77 7.04
CA THR A 137 30.34 -34.05 7.76
C THR A 137 31.39 -35.02 7.25
N ASP A 138 31.59 -35.10 5.93
CA ASP A 138 32.64 -35.93 5.33
C ASP A 138 34.04 -35.48 5.75
N GLU A 139 34.30 -34.17 5.77
CA GLU A 139 35.55 -33.58 6.26
C GLU A 139 35.79 -33.89 7.75
N LEU A 140 34.75 -33.79 8.58
CA LEU A 140 34.83 -34.12 10.01
C LEU A 140 34.99 -35.63 10.28
N ALA A 141 34.51 -36.49 9.37
CA ALA A 141 34.66 -37.93 9.46
C ALA A 141 36.07 -38.42 9.09
N ALA A 142 36.88 -37.57 8.44
CA ALA A 142 38.24 -37.89 8.04
C ALA A 142 39.11 -38.26 9.25
N PRO A 143 40.07 -39.21 9.11
CA PRO A 143 40.93 -39.65 10.22
C PRO A 143 41.70 -38.51 10.90
N GLU A 144 42.10 -37.50 10.12
CA GLU A 144 42.83 -36.33 10.62
C GLU A 144 41.96 -35.41 11.49
N ALA A 145 40.69 -35.22 11.13
CA ALA A 145 39.74 -34.47 11.94
C ALA A 145 39.41 -35.24 13.22
N ARG A 146 39.16 -36.55 13.11
CA ARG A 146 38.88 -37.44 14.25
C ARG A 146 40.00 -37.45 15.30
N ALA A 147 41.26 -37.43 14.87
CA ALA A 147 42.40 -37.39 15.79
C ALA A 147 42.44 -36.10 16.65
N ARG A 148 41.75 -35.02 16.23
CA ARG A 148 41.68 -33.75 16.95
C ARG A 148 40.51 -33.68 17.94
N PHE A 149 39.55 -34.62 17.90
CA PHE A 149 38.37 -34.59 18.78
C PHE A 149 38.72 -34.62 20.27
N ASP A 150 39.82 -35.29 20.63
CA ASP A 150 40.32 -35.36 22.01
C ASP A 150 41.03 -34.07 22.47
N TYR A 151 41.26 -33.12 21.55
CA TYR A 151 41.97 -31.85 21.80
C TYR A 151 41.04 -30.65 21.51
N PRO A 152 40.28 -30.16 22.50
CA PRO A 152 39.21 -29.17 22.30
C PRO A 152 39.65 -27.89 21.57
N ILE A 153 40.85 -27.38 21.86
CA ILE A 153 41.38 -26.16 21.24
C ILE A 153 41.65 -26.39 19.74
N GLN A 154 42.39 -27.45 19.40
CA GLN A 154 42.71 -27.79 18.01
C GLN A 154 41.45 -28.10 17.20
N PHE A 155 40.46 -28.72 17.84
CA PHE A 155 39.18 -29.00 17.20
C PHE A 155 38.38 -27.73 16.95
N SER A 156 38.35 -26.79 17.91
CA SER A 156 37.70 -25.49 17.71
C SER A 156 38.33 -24.66 16.59
N GLU A 157 39.66 -24.71 16.45
CA GLU A 157 40.38 -24.05 15.35
C GLU A 157 40.08 -24.70 13.99
N LEU A 158 39.94 -26.03 13.95
CA LEU A 158 39.50 -26.74 12.74
C LEU A 158 38.07 -26.33 12.35
N LEU A 159 37.14 -26.34 13.31
CA LEU A 159 35.76 -25.89 13.09
C LEU A 159 35.71 -24.43 12.60
N ALA A 160 36.53 -23.54 13.14
CA ALA A 160 36.59 -22.14 12.69
C ALA A 160 37.13 -22.01 11.27
N GLN A 161 38.12 -22.82 10.88
CA GLN A 161 38.63 -22.87 9.50
C GLN A 161 37.59 -23.41 8.52
N ILE A 162 36.85 -24.46 8.91
CA ILE A 162 35.76 -24.99 8.09
C ILE A 162 34.65 -23.94 7.96
N ALA A 163 34.30 -23.24 9.04
CA ALA A 163 33.29 -22.18 9.02
C ALA A 163 33.69 -21.07 8.03
N ASP A 164 34.94 -20.60 8.10
CA ASP A 164 35.48 -19.59 7.19
C ASP A 164 35.49 -20.07 5.73
N LEU A 165 35.88 -21.33 5.46
CA LEU A 165 35.91 -21.91 4.12
C LEU A 165 34.54 -21.94 3.44
N PHE A 166 33.49 -22.31 4.19
CA PHE A 166 32.13 -22.37 3.68
C PHE A 166 31.38 -21.02 3.81
N GLY A 167 32.03 -19.97 4.34
CA GLY A 167 31.43 -18.65 4.51
C GLY A 167 30.38 -18.58 5.62
N TYR A 168 30.41 -19.51 6.58
CA TYR A 168 29.55 -19.48 7.76
C TYR A 168 30.23 -18.68 8.89
N PRO A 169 29.49 -17.81 9.61
CA PRO A 169 30.07 -17.03 10.71
C PRO A 169 30.51 -17.91 11.89
N ALA A 170 29.83 -19.03 12.10
CA ALA A 170 30.18 -20.01 13.10
C ALA A 170 29.61 -21.40 12.76
N LEU A 171 30.29 -22.44 13.22
CA LEU A 171 29.83 -23.82 13.22
C LEU A 171 29.76 -24.34 14.65
N TYR A 172 28.64 -25.01 14.96
CA TYR A 172 28.40 -25.59 16.28
C TYR A 172 28.05 -27.06 16.11
N ILE A 173 28.66 -27.89 16.96
CA ILE A 173 28.26 -29.29 17.12
C ILE A 173 27.41 -29.35 18.38
N VAL A 174 26.18 -29.85 18.23
CA VAL A 174 25.17 -29.86 19.29
C VAL A 174 24.69 -31.29 19.50
N ASP A 175 24.45 -31.67 20.75
CA ASP A 175 23.84 -32.97 21.10
C ASP A 175 22.31 -32.96 20.95
N GLY A 176 21.68 -34.11 21.22
CA GLY A 176 20.22 -34.27 21.16
C GLY A 176 19.44 -33.47 22.22
N ASP A 177 20.09 -33.03 23.29
CA ASP A 177 19.54 -32.20 24.37
C ASP A 177 19.76 -30.69 24.14
N GLY A 178 20.39 -30.31 23.01
CA GLY A 178 20.67 -28.93 22.63
C GLY A 178 21.95 -28.37 23.27
N GLN A 179 22.80 -29.20 23.88
CA GLN A 179 24.07 -28.76 24.45
C GLN A 179 25.16 -28.67 23.39
N VAL A 180 25.92 -27.58 23.39
CA VAL A 180 27.04 -27.38 22.47
C VAL A 180 28.23 -28.22 22.92
N LEU A 181 28.61 -29.20 22.10
CA LEU A 181 29.77 -30.08 22.32
C LEU A 181 31.07 -29.45 21.82
N ALA A 182 31.00 -28.73 20.70
CA ALA A 182 32.13 -28.00 20.12
C ALA A 182 31.65 -26.79 19.32
N ARG A 183 32.53 -25.82 19.13
CA ARG A 183 32.26 -24.60 18.36
C ARG A 183 33.50 -24.09 17.65
N GLY A 184 33.30 -23.50 16.49
CA GLY A 184 34.29 -22.70 15.78
C GLY A 184 33.63 -21.42 15.29
N GLU A 185 34.17 -20.28 15.69
CA GLU A 185 33.64 -18.95 15.38
C GLU A 185 34.70 -18.20 14.55
N VAL A 186 34.29 -17.60 13.44
CA VAL A 186 35.18 -16.80 12.59
C VAL A 186 35.47 -15.46 13.30
N PRO A 187 36.69 -14.89 13.20
CA PRO A 187 37.00 -13.61 13.83
C PRO A 187 36.05 -12.49 13.38
N GLY A 188 35.23 -11.97 14.30
CA GLY A 188 34.26 -10.91 14.03
C GLY A 188 32.79 -11.36 13.90
N ALA A 189 32.51 -12.65 14.13
CA ALA A 189 31.16 -13.19 14.31
C ALA A 189 30.49 -12.72 15.62
#